data_AF-A0A2T2SWA1-F1
#
_entry.id   AF-A0A2T2SWA1-F1
#
_cell.length_a   1.000
_cell.length_b   1.000
_cell.length_c   1.000
_cell.angle_alpha   90.00
_cell.angle_beta   90.00
_cell.angle_gamma   90.00
#
_symmetry.space_group_name_H-M   'P 1'
#
loop_
_entity.id
_entity.type
_entity.pdbx_description
1 polymer ?
#
loop_
_entity_poly.entity_id
_entity_poly.type
_entity_poly.pdbx_seq_one_letter_code
_entity_poly.pdbx_strand_id
1 'polypeptide(L)'
;MRALRILLRHRVTRWRRDPSWGTGTVAGQIVLLALLLFFLFPLGLSSYVLGDVLRELYPEADALRLINGGMLYLVPALTASRFLLQSPPSERMAPYVSLPISPSGLLQGQVVLSLLSLHTLFAAVLVGPVWAAEVMAAWSSPGAAAWLAIALLLTVVIPSHGANLLHLLLGRRPWGFVGALAGITLCFVADAVVGPDLFRGLSRLVFGRPSVGLVVAIGVVGSTHAALLRVMRTRLEVDRRTAAQIGGPSRRAASVYRWIERTLPAGPLVALELRQVVRTRRLR
;
A
#
# COMPACT_ATOMS: atom_id res chain seq x y z
N MET A 1 4.29 -0.68 -19.55
CA MET A 1 4.90 -2.00 -19.27
C MET A 1 6.42 -1.96 -19.01
N ARG A 2 7.25 -1.26 -19.80
CA ARG A 2 8.72 -1.20 -19.57
C ARG A 2 9.12 -0.72 -18.15
N ALA A 3 8.50 0.35 -17.65
CA ALA A 3 8.77 0.89 -16.32
C ALA A 3 8.51 -0.14 -15.19
N LEU A 4 7.37 -0.82 -15.21
CA LEU A 4 7.03 -1.86 -14.24
C LEU A 4 8.07 -2.99 -14.22
N ARG A 5 8.51 -3.45 -15.40
CA ARG A 5 9.54 -4.49 -15.51
C ARG A 5 10.87 -4.05 -14.90
N ILE A 6 11.29 -2.81 -15.13
CA ILE A 6 12.52 -2.25 -14.55
C ILE A 6 12.41 -2.21 -13.02
N LEU A 7 11.30 -1.68 -12.49
CA LEU A 7 11.07 -1.58 -11.05
C LEU A 7 11.00 -2.96 -10.38
N LEU A 8 10.29 -3.91 -10.99
CA LEU A 8 10.18 -5.29 -10.49
C LEU A 8 11.56 -5.96 -10.46
N ARG A 9 12.31 -5.90 -11.57
CA ARG A 9 13.67 -6.46 -11.65
C ARG A 9 14.56 -5.87 -10.56
N HIS A 10 14.52 -4.55 -10.39
CA HIS A 10 15.30 -3.89 -9.34
C HIS A 10 14.90 -4.37 -7.94
N ARG A 11 13.60 -4.48 -7.61
CA ARG A 11 13.14 -4.96 -6.29
C ARG A 11 13.60 -6.40 -6.03
N VAL A 12 13.46 -7.29 -7.01
CA VAL A 12 13.90 -8.69 -6.89
C VAL A 12 15.43 -8.77 -6.72
N THR A 13 16.20 -8.02 -7.52
CA THR A 13 17.66 -7.99 -7.39
C THR A 13 18.11 -7.40 -6.06
N ARG A 14 17.44 -6.35 -5.57
CA ARG A 14 17.70 -5.77 -4.25
C ARG A 14 17.45 -6.79 -3.15
N TRP A 15 16.29 -7.45 -3.17
CA TRP A 15 15.93 -8.47 -2.18
C TRP A 15 16.92 -9.65 -2.18
N ARG A 16 17.32 -10.13 -3.36
CA ARG A 16 18.32 -11.21 -3.48
C ARG A 16 19.73 -10.82 -3.01
N ARG A 17 20.07 -9.53 -3.04
CA ARG A 17 21.40 -9.01 -2.68
C ARG A 17 21.44 -8.39 -1.29
N ASP A 18 20.32 -8.37 -0.57
CA ASP A 18 20.26 -7.75 0.74
C ASP A 18 21.10 -8.59 1.73
N PRO A 19 22.19 -8.04 2.30
CA PRO A 19 23.04 -8.75 3.25
C PRO A 19 22.40 -8.85 4.64
N SER A 20 21.30 -8.13 4.89
CA SER A 20 20.63 -8.12 6.18
C SER A 20 19.63 -9.29 6.30
N TRP A 21 19.67 -9.96 7.47
CA TRP A 21 18.75 -11.02 7.94
C TRP A 21 18.34 -12.09 6.91
N GLY A 22 19.11 -13.18 6.86
CA GLY A 22 18.66 -14.48 6.35
C GLY A 22 18.41 -14.61 4.84
N THR A 23 18.43 -13.54 4.06
CA THR A 23 18.22 -13.61 2.60
C THR A 23 19.47 -14.01 1.82
N GLY A 24 20.67 -13.84 2.40
CA GLY A 24 21.95 -14.16 1.75
C GLY A 24 22.35 -15.65 1.81
N THR A 25 21.74 -16.45 2.67
CA THR A 25 22.04 -17.88 2.83
C THR A 25 20.78 -18.73 2.58
N VAL A 26 20.96 -19.94 2.02
CA VAL A 26 19.84 -20.88 1.79
C VAL A 26 19.14 -21.23 3.10
N ALA A 27 19.91 -21.42 4.19
CA ALA A 27 19.36 -21.71 5.51
C ALA A 27 18.44 -20.60 6.03
N GLY A 28 18.84 -19.33 5.89
CA GLY A 28 18.01 -18.21 6.32
C GLY A 28 16.72 -18.07 5.50
N GLN A 29 16.77 -18.37 4.19
CA GLN A 29 15.57 -18.39 3.34
C GLN A 29 14.60 -19.50 3.75
N ILE A 30 15.11 -20.69 4.09
CA ILE A 30 14.29 -21.80 4.61
C ILE A 30 13.64 -21.41 5.94
N VAL A 31 14.39 -20.82 6.87
CA VAL A 31 13.84 -20.36 8.16
C VAL A 31 12.76 -19.29 7.96
N LEU A 32 12.99 -18.33 7.07
CA LEU A 32 12.00 -17.28 6.78
C LEU A 32 10.74 -17.86 6.13
N LEU A 33 10.88 -18.83 5.23
CA LEU A 33 9.75 -19.54 4.64
C LEU A 33 8.99 -20.34 5.69
N ALA A 34 9.69 -21.07 6.56
CA ALA A 34 9.07 -21.83 7.64
C ALA A 34 8.30 -20.90 8.61
N LEU A 35 8.88 -19.76 8.98
CA LEU A 35 8.22 -18.76 9.81
C LEU A 35 6.99 -18.17 9.12
N LEU A 36 7.08 -17.88 7.81
CA LEU A 36 5.94 -17.42 7.03
C LEU A 36 4.81 -18.45 7.01
N LEU A 37 5.13 -19.71 6.75
CA LEU A 37 4.15 -20.81 6.75
C LEU A 37 3.57 -21.04 8.14
N PHE A 38 4.37 -20.94 9.19
CA PHE A 38 3.93 -21.04 10.58
C PHE A 38 2.88 -19.98 10.94
N PHE A 39 2.98 -18.76 10.40
CA PHE A 39 1.95 -17.73 10.59
C PHE A 39 0.74 -17.89 9.65
N LEU A 40 0.95 -18.33 8.40
CA LEU A 40 -0.13 -18.45 7.42
C LEU A 40 -1.00 -19.69 7.63
N PHE A 41 -0.43 -20.80 8.06
CA PHE A 41 -1.15 -22.06 8.23
C PHE A 41 -2.32 -21.97 9.23
N PRO A 42 -2.13 -21.52 10.49
CA PRO A 42 -3.24 -21.40 11.43
C PRO A 42 -4.27 -20.36 10.98
N LEU A 43 -3.83 -19.29 10.30
CA LEU A 43 -4.73 -18.28 9.74
C LEU A 43 -5.61 -18.89 8.62
N GLY A 44 -5.02 -19.69 7.73
CA GLY A 44 -5.75 -20.35 6.66
C GLY A 44 -6.70 -21.44 7.19
N LEU A 45 -6.27 -22.20 8.20
CA LEU A 45 -7.10 -23.23 8.82
C LEU A 45 -8.29 -22.61 9.59
N SER A 46 -8.04 -21.56 10.38
CA SER A 46 -9.11 -20.84 11.08
C SER A 46 -10.09 -20.18 10.12
N SER A 47 -9.60 -19.66 8.99
CA SER A 47 -10.43 -19.17 7.88
C SER A 47 -11.30 -20.29 7.29
N TYR A 48 -10.72 -21.46 7.02
CA TYR A 48 -11.45 -22.59 6.41
C TYR A 48 -12.58 -23.11 7.31
N VAL A 49 -12.31 -23.29 8.61
CA VAL A 49 -13.27 -23.86 9.58
C VAL A 49 -14.19 -22.78 10.18
N LEU A 50 -14.06 -21.51 9.74
CA LEU A 50 -14.83 -20.39 10.30
C LEU A 50 -16.33 -20.63 10.25
N GLY A 51 -16.85 -21.20 9.15
CA GLY A 51 -18.27 -21.46 9.02
C GLY A 51 -18.79 -22.49 10.01
N ASP A 52 -18.03 -23.57 10.26
CA ASP A 52 -18.39 -24.61 11.23
C ASP A 52 -18.41 -24.05 12.66
N VAL A 53 -17.39 -23.26 13.02
CA VAL A 53 -17.35 -22.56 14.31
C VAL A 53 -18.55 -21.62 14.47
N LEU A 54 -18.95 -20.90 13.40
CA LEU A 54 -20.11 -20.02 13.45
C LEU A 54 -21.43 -20.79 13.60
N ARG A 55 -21.57 -21.95 12.96
CA ARG A 55 -22.75 -22.83 13.12
C ARG A 55 -22.86 -23.39 14.53
N GLU A 56 -21.72 -23.71 15.15
CA GLU A 56 -21.67 -24.21 16.54
C GLU A 56 -22.01 -23.10 17.56
N LEU A 57 -21.47 -21.89 17.36
CA LEU A 57 -21.70 -20.76 18.25
C LEU A 57 -23.09 -20.11 18.07
N TYR A 58 -23.61 -20.10 16.85
CA TYR A 58 -24.88 -19.46 16.48
C TYR A 58 -25.74 -20.39 15.62
N PRO A 59 -26.28 -21.48 16.20
CA PRO A 59 -26.99 -22.52 15.44
C PRO A 59 -28.24 -22.01 14.71
N GLU A 60 -28.87 -20.95 15.22
CA GLU A 60 -30.06 -20.33 14.63
C GLU A 60 -29.74 -19.33 13.51
N ALA A 61 -28.45 -19.02 13.27
CA ALA A 61 -28.03 -18.02 12.32
C ALA A 61 -27.37 -18.65 11.08
N ASP A 62 -27.67 -18.07 9.91
CA ASP A 62 -26.97 -18.42 8.67
C ASP A 62 -25.50 -17.97 8.74
N ALA A 63 -24.58 -18.93 8.79
CA ALA A 63 -23.14 -18.71 8.85
C ALA A 63 -22.64 -17.85 7.68
N LEU A 64 -23.16 -18.04 6.47
CA LEU A 64 -22.77 -17.25 5.30
C LEU A 64 -23.22 -15.79 5.44
N ARG A 65 -24.40 -15.56 6.02
CA ARG A 65 -24.89 -14.20 6.31
C ARG A 65 -24.05 -13.50 7.39
N LEU A 66 -23.54 -14.24 8.37
CA LEU A 66 -22.61 -13.72 9.38
C LEU A 66 -21.25 -13.37 8.75
N ILE A 67 -20.69 -14.25 7.93
CA ILE A 67 -19.45 -14.02 7.17
C ILE A 67 -19.60 -12.77 6.30
N ASN A 68 -20.66 -12.69 5.50
CA ASN A 68 -20.93 -11.53 4.63
C ASN A 68 -21.07 -10.23 5.44
N GLY A 69 -21.61 -10.29 6.67
CA GLY A 69 -21.69 -9.14 7.57
C GLY A 69 -20.35 -8.72 8.18
N GLY A 70 -19.38 -9.64 8.28
CA GLY A 70 -18.06 -9.40 8.86
C GLY A 70 -17.00 -8.90 7.87
N MET A 71 -17.14 -9.21 6.57
CA MET A 71 -16.10 -8.99 5.58
C MET A 71 -15.60 -7.54 5.46
N LEU A 72 -16.48 -6.53 5.53
CA LEU A 72 -16.04 -5.13 5.44
C LEU A 72 -15.18 -4.69 6.63
N TYR A 73 -15.30 -5.32 7.80
CA TYR A 73 -14.49 -4.98 8.98
C TYR A 73 -13.00 -5.31 8.78
N LEU A 74 -12.68 -6.21 7.84
CA LEU A 74 -11.31 -6.52 7.46
C LEU A 74 -10.62 -5.34 6.76
N VAL A 75 -11.35 -4.52 6.02
CA VAL A 75 -10.80 -3.41 5.23
C VAL A 75 -10.03 -2.40 6.09
N PRO A 76 -10.62 -1.79 7.14
CA PRO A 76 -9.90 -0.85 8.00
C PRO A 76 -8.75 -1.53 8.75
N ALA A 77 -8.91 -2.77 9.24
CA ALA A 77 -7.87 -3.50 9.96
C ALA A 77 -6.64 -3.79 9.06
N LEU A 78 -6.87 -4.24 7.83
CA LEU A 78 -5.82 -4.49 6.83
C LEU A 78 -5.19 -3.18 6.33
N THR A 79 -5.95 -2.08 6.31
CA THR A 79 -5.42 -0.76 5.92
C THR A 79 -4.50 -0.24 7.02
N ALA A 80 -4.94 -0.40 8.28
CA ALA A 80 -4.23 0.09 9.43
C ALA A 80 -2.90 -0.64 9.66
N SER A 81 -2.93 -1.98 9.62
CA SER A 81 -1.71 -2.79 9.68
C SER A 81 -0.70 -2.40 8.60
N ARG A 82 -1.17 -2.24 7.34
CA ARG A 82 -0.31 -1.78 6.25
C ARG A 82 0.28 -0.39 6.51
N PHE A 83 -0.52 0.55 7.00
CA PHE A 83 -0.04 1.90 7.30
C PHE A 83 1.03 1.89 8.41
N LEU A 84 0.83 1.09 9.45
CA LEU A 84 1.77 1.04 10.58
C LEU A 84 3.09 0.34 10.21
N LEU A 85 3.02 -0.72 9.40
CA LEU A 85 4.15 -1.62 9.15
C LEU A 85 4.88 -1.32 7.84
N GLN A 86 4.28 -0.64 6.87
CA GLN A 86 4.93 -0.36 5.59
C GLN A 86 5.60 1.01 5.54
N SER A 87 6.73 1.07 4.82
CA SER A 87 7.37 2.34 4.50
C SER A 87 6.51 3.16 3.53
N PRO A 88 6.49 4.50 3.66
CA PRO A 88 5.66 5.37 2.85
C PRO A 88 6.07 5.32 1.35
N PRO A 89 5.16 5.65 0.42
CA PRO A 89 5.45 5.65 -1.00
C PRO A 89 6.62 6.55 -1.42
N SER A 90 6.80 7.70 -0.76
CA SER A 90 7.85 8.68 -1.06
C SER A 90 9.26 8.07 -0.96
N GLU A 91 9.53 7.31 0.10
CA GLU A 91 10.80 6.60 0.30
C GLU A 91 11.05 5.53 -0.76
N ARG A 92 10.00 4.80 -1.14
CA ARG A 92 10.09 3.77 -2.18
C ARG A 92 10.29 4.36 -3.57
N MET A 93 9.94 5.63 -3.77
CA MET A 93 10.05 6.33 -5.04
C MET A 93 11.35 7.10 -5.20
N ALA A 94 11.89 7.65 -4.12
CA ALA A 94 13.06 8.53 -4.14
C ALA A 94 14.24 8.01 -4.99
N PRO A 95 14.64 6.71 -4.93
CA PRO A 95 15.75 6.19 -5.73
C PRO A 95 15.49 6.18 -7.25
N TYR A 96 14.23 6.25 -7.66
CA TYR A 96 13.81 6.11 -9.06
C TYR A 96 13.47 7.44 -9.73
N VAL A 97 13.35 8.54 -8.98
CA VAL A 97 12.96 9.86 -9.51
C VAL A 97 14.01 10.43 -10.48
N SER A 98 15.28 10.10 -10.27
CA SER A 98 16.40 10.53 -11.11
C SER A 98 16.64 9.65 -12.34
N LEU A 99 16.02 8.47 -12.40
CA LEU A 99 16.18 7.56 -13.52
C LEU A 99 15.38 8.05 -14.74
N PRO A 100 15.82 7.73 -15.97
CA PRO A 100 15.13 8.08 -17.21
C PRO A 100 13.88 7.20 -17.42
N ILE A 101 12.95 7.23 -16.46
CA ILE A 101 11.68 6.52 -16.46
C ILE A 101 10.56 7.56 -16.53
N SER A 102 9.51 7.29 -17.31
CA SER A 102 8.38 8.20 -17.37
C SER A 102 7.71 8.35 -15.99
N PRO A 103 7.29 9.57 -15.59
CA PRO A 103 6.69 9.80 -14.28
C PRO A 103 5.42 8.98 -14.08
N SER A 104 4.58 8.88 -15.12
CA SER A 104 3.37 8.05 -15.12
C SER A 104 3.68 6.57 -14.94
N GLY A 105 4.71 6.06 -15.63
CA GLY A 105 5.15 4.67 -15.53
C GLY A 105 5.73 4.34 -14.15
N LEU A 106 6.44 5.28 -13.53
CA LEU A 106 6.92 5.15 -12.16
C LEU A 106 5.75 5.06 -11.17
N LEU A 107 4.79 5.98 -11.27
CA LEU A 107 3.62 6.03 -10.39
C LEU A 107 2.76 4.76 -10.48
N GLN A 108 2.33 4.41 -11.70
CA GLN A 108 1.54 3.20 -11.92
C GLN A 108 2.30 1.95 -11.49
N GLY A 109 3.61 1.90 -11.79
CA GLY A 109 4.47 0.80 -11.38
C GLY A 109 4.52 0.65 -9.86
N GLN A 110 4.64 1.74 -9.12
CA GLN A 110 4.68 1.70 -7.65
C GLN A 110 3.33 1.29 -7.04
N VAL A 111 2.22 1.75 -7.62
CA VAL A 111 0.88 1.33 -7.18
C VAL A 111 0.69 -0.18 -7.40
N VAL A 112 1.00 -0.69 -8.59
CA VAL A 112 0.90 -2.14 -8.87
C VAL A 112 1.84 -2.95 -7.97
N LEU A 113 3.09 -2.52 -7.81
CA LEU A 113 4.06 -3.21 -6.96
C LEU A 113 3.75 -3.11 -5.46
N SER A 114 2.84 -2.22 -5.04
CA SER A 114 2.36 -2.18 -3.65
C SER A 114 1.38 -3.31 -3.33
N LEU A 115 0.83 -3.97 -4.35
CA LEU A 115 0.04 -5.20 -4.19
C LEU A 115 0.94 -6.41 -3.90
N LEU A 116 2.22 -6.37 -4.28
CA LEU A 116 3.20 -7.40 -3.92
C LEU A 116 3.75 -7.15 -2.51
N SER A 117 2.97 -7.55 -1.50
CA SER A 117 3.32 -7.37 -0.09
C SER A 117 2.87 -8.58 0.75
N LEU A 118 3.54 -8.82 1.88
CA LEU A 118 3.12 -9.87 2.84
C LEU A 118 1.67 -9.67 3.31
N HIS A 119 1.23 -8.43 3.48
CA HIS A 119 -0.15 -8.12 3.85
C HIS A 119 -1.17 -8.57 2.80
N THR A 120 -0.78 -8.57 1.52
CA THR A 120 -1.63 -9.12 0.45
C THR A 120 -1.75 -10.62 0.57
N LEU A 121 -0.65 -11.30 0.90
CA LEU A 121 -0.65 -12.74 1.14
C LEU A 121 -1.52 -13.10 2.35
N PHE A 122 -1.39 -12.37 3.47
CA PHE A 122 -2.26 -12.55 4.64
C PHE A 122 -3.74 -12.35 4.31
N ALA A 123 -4.09 -11.28 3.59
CA ALA A 123 -5.48 -11.04 3.17
C ALA A 123 -6.00 -12.16 2.26
N ALA A 124 -5.20 -12.64 1.31
CA ALA A 124 -5.58 -13.74 0.42
C ALA A 124 -5.76 -15.06 1.18
N VAL A 125 -4.89 -15.37 2.14
CA VAL A 125 -5.00 -16.57 2.99
C VAL A 125 -6.17 -16.48 3.97
N LEU A 126 -6.58 -15.27 4.37
CA LEU A 126 -7.77 -15.08 5.20
C LEU A 126 -9.08 -15.23 4.40
N VAL A 127 -9.09 -14.84 3.13
CA VAL A 127 -10.29 -14.83 2.29
C VAL A 127 -10.47 -16.13 1.49
N GLY A 128 -9.39 -16.68 0.96
CA GLY A 128 -9.42 -17.83 0.05
C GLY A 128 -10.05 -19.08 0.66
N PRO A 129 -9.66 -19.50 1.87
CA PRO A 129 -10.23 -20.69 2.52
C PRO A 129 -11.71 -20.53 2.88
N VAL A 130 -12.13 -19.38 3.44
CA VAL A 130 -13.58 -19.07 3.63
C VAL A 130 -14.34 -19.17 2.31
N TRP A 131 -13.80 -18.60 1.24
CA TRP A 131 -14.45 -18.67 -0.07
C TRP A 131 -14.62 -20.11 -0.56
N ALA A 132 -13.59 -20.94 -0.41
CA ALA A 132 -13.61 -22.33 -0.85
C ALA A 132 -14.58 -23.19 -0.02
N ALA A 133 -14.63 -22.98 1.31
CA ALA A 133 -15.48 -23.76 2.21
C ALA A 133 -16.95 -23.34 2.15
N GLU A 134 -17.23 -22.04 2.17
CA GLU A 134 -18.58 -21.52 2.40
C GLU A 134 -19.24 -20.99 1.13
N VAL A 135 -18.49 -20.24 0.32
CA VAL A 135 -19.09 -19.51 -0.82
C VAL A 135 -19.22 -20.42 -2.04
N MET A 136 -18.21 -21.22 -2.35
CA MET A 136 -18.27 -22.17 -3.46
C MET A 136 -19.36 -23.23 -3.27
N ALA A 137 -19.62 -23.65 -2.03
CA ALA A 137 -20.65 -24.62 -1.71
C ALA A 137 -22.06 -24.01 -1.80
N ALA A 138 -22.22 -22.74 -1.41
CA ALA A 138 -23.53 -22.12 -1.32
C ALA A 138 -24.01 -21.46 -2.64
N TRP A 139 -23.09 -20.99 -3.49
CA TRP A 139 -23.41 -20.10 -4.62
C TRP A 139 -23.08 -20.72 -5.97
N SER A 140 -23.76 -20.26 -7.03
CA SER A 140 -23.42 -20.64 -8.40
C SER A 140 -21.99 -20.19 -8.75
N SER A 141 -21.33 -20.90 -9.68
CA SER A 141 -19.94 -20.59 -10.10
C SER A 141 -19.70 -19.10 -10.42
N PRO A 142 -20.57 -18.40 -11.20
CA PRO A 142 -20.41 -16.96 -11.43
C PRO A 142 -20.58 -16.11 -10.16
N GLY A 143 -21.50 -16.51 -9.28
CA GLY A 143 -21.73 -15.83 -8.00
C GLY A 143 -20.53 -15.96 -7.07
N ALA A 144 -19.98 -17.17 -6.93
CA ALA A 144 -18.80 -17.42 -6.12
C ALA A 144 -17.56 -16.69 -6.66
N ALA A 145 -17.38 -16.64 -7.99
CA ALA A 145 -16.31 -15.88 -8.61
C ALA A 145 -16.44 -14.37 -8.38
N ALA A 146 -17.66 -13.83 -8.50
CA ALA A 146 -17.94 -12.42 -8.21
C ALA A 146 -17.71 -12.07 -6.73
N TRP A 147 -18.12 -12.95 -5.80
CA TRP A 147 -17.84 -12.79 -4.38
C TRP A 147 -16.34 -12.73 -4.10
N LEU A 148 -15.56 -13.65 -4.68
CA LEU A 148 -14.10 -13.65 -4.54
C LEU A 148 -13.48 -12.37 -5.10
N ALA A 149 -13.96 -11.91 -6.26
CA ALA A 149 -13.50 -10.67 -6.87
C ALA A 149 -13.77 -9.46 -5.95
N ILE A 150 -14.97 -9.36 -5.37
CA ILE A 150 -15.32 -8.33 -4.37
C ILE A 150 -14.36 -8.42 -3.18
N ALA A 151 -14.19 -9.62 -2.62
CA ALA A 151 -13.37 -9.84 -1.44
C ALA A 151 -11.92 -9.42 -1.70
N LEU A 152 -11.33 -9.80 -2.83
CA LEU A 152 -9.96 -9.41 -3.20
C LEU A 152 -9.85 -7.90 -3.47
N LEU A 153 -10.81 -7.29 -4.17
CA LEU A 153 -10.82 -5.84 -4.41
C LEU A 153 -10.83 -5.08 -3.08
N LEU A 154 -11.68 -5.49 -2.12
CA LEU A 154 -11.86 -4.78 -0.87
C LEU A 154 -10.81 -5.10 0.21
N THR A 155 -10.28 -6.32 0.27
CA THR A 155 -9.30 -6.72 1.31
C THR A 155 -7.84 -6.65 0.83
N VAL A 156 -7.60 -6.71 -0.48
CA VAL A 156 -6.25 -6.60 -1.05
C VAL A 156 -6.00 -5.21 -1.62
N VAL A 157 -6.84 -4.76 -2.56
CA VAL A 157 -6.56 -3.55 -3.35
C VAL A 157 -6.83 -2.29 -2.53
N ILE A 158 -8.03 -2.18 -1.92
CA ILE A 158 -8.37 -1.03 -1.08
C ILE A 158 -7.35 -0.81 0.03
N PRO A 159 -6.95 -1.81 0.84
CA PRO A 159 -6.11 -1.49 1.98
C PRO A 159 -4.65 -1.22 1.56
N SER A 160 -4.22 -1.74 0.41
CA SER A 160 -2.95 -1.34 -0.22
C SER A 160 -2.97 0.12 -0.69
N HIS A 161 -4.00 0.52 -1.43
CA HIS A 161 -4.11 1.88 -1.97
C HIS A 161 -4.43 2.91 -0.87
N GLY A 162 -5.32 2.54 0.05
CA GLY A 162 -5.72 3.33 1.21
C GLY A 162 -4.54 3.62 2.13
N ALA A 163 -3.73 2.62 2.48
CA ALA A 163 -2.55 2.85 3.32
C ALA A 163 -1.54 3.79 2.64
N ASN A 164 -1.30 3.61 1.33
CA ASN A 164 -0.43 4.50 0.57
C ASN A 164 -0.97 5.93 0.52
N LEU A 165 -2.28 6.10 0.33
CA LEU A 165 -2.93 7.39 0.33
C LEU A 165 -2.83 8.07 1.70
N LEU A 166 -3.11 7.33 2.77
CA LEU A 166 -2.98 7.82 4.15
C LEU A 166 -1.56 8.28 4.46
N HIS A 167 -0.52 7.54 4.03
CA HIS A 167 0.87 7.98 4.20
C HIS A 167 1.17 9.32 3.50
N LEU A 168 0.53 9.58 2.35
CA LEU A 168 0.73 10.83 1.61
C LEU A 168 -0.04 12.02 2.21
N LEU A 169 -1.16 11.74 2.90
CA LEU A 169 -2.03 12.74 3.53
C LEU A 169 -1.57 13.08 4.96
N LEU A 170 -1.32 12.06 5.79
CA LEU A 170 -0.96 12.20 7.20
C LEU A 170 0.55 12.31 7.42
N GLY A 171 1.35 11.95 6.42
CA GLY A 171 2.80 11.86 6.54
C GLY A 171 3.21 10.78 7.55
N ARG A 172 4.35 11.00 8.22
CA ARG A 172 4.86 10.12 9.28
C ARG A 172 4.26 10.40 10.67
N ARG A 173 3.23 11.24 10.80
CA ARG A 173 2.71 11.62 12.12
C ARG A 173 1.89 10.46 12.71
N PRO A 174 2.44 9.66 13.65
CA PRO A 174 1.74 8.47 14.14
C PRO A 174 0.44 8.85 14.85
N TRP A 175 0.44 9.97 15.57
CA TRP A 175 -0.73 10.49 16.29
C TRP A 175 -1.90 10.87 15.40
N GLY A 176 -1.65 11.42 14.20
CA GLY A 176 -2.71 11.75 13.25
C GLY A 176 -3.39 10.49 12.71
N PHE A 177 -2.62 9.43 12.50
CA PHE A 177 -3.14 8.14 12.09
C PHE A 177 -3.86 7.41 13.24
N VAL A 178 -3.28 7.40 14.44
CA VAL A 178 -3.91 6.81 15.63
C VAL A 178 -5.22 7.51 15.94
N GLY A 179 -5.27 8.85 15.83
CA GLY A 179 -6.52 9.61 15.97
C GLY A 179 -7.56 9.26 14.90
N ALA A 180 -7.15 9.12 13.63
CA ALA A 180 -8.04 8.70 12.56
C ALA A 180 -8.56 7.26 12.77
N LEU A 181 -7.69 6.34 13.20
CA LEU A 181 -8.06 4.96 13.50
C LEU A 181 -8.99 4.88 14.70
N ALA A 182 -8.68 5.60 15.78
CA ALA A 182 -9.54 5.69 16.96
C ALA A 182 -10.91 6.27 16.61
N GLY A 183 -10.97 7.29 15.74
CA GLY A 183 -12.22 7.84 15.23
C GLY A 183 -13.03 6.81 14.43
N ILE A 184 -12.39 6.07 13.52
CA ILE A 184 -13.03 5.01 12.73
C ILE A 184 -13.54 3.88 13.65
N THR A 185 -12.73 3.45 14.62
CA THR A 185 -13.12 2.45 15.61
C THR A 185 -14.28 2.93 16.48
N LEU A 186 -14.27 4.19 16.92
CA LEU A 186 -15.36 4.79 17.68
C LEU A 186 -16.64 4.84 16.85
N CYS A 187 -16.56 5.17 15.56
CA CYS A 187 -17.70 5.10 14.65
C CYS A 187 -18.25 3.67 14.53
N PHE A 188 -17.39 2.64 14.48
CA PHE A 188 -17.85 1.25 14.46
C PHE A 188 -18.49 0.80 15.77
N VAL A 189 -17.92 1.20 16.90
CA VAL A 189 -18.50 0.90 18.22
C VAL A 189 -19.85 1.62 18.36
N ALA A 190 -19.94 2.88 17.92
CA ALA A 190 -21.20 3.62 17.91
C ALA A 190 -22.24 2.96 16.99
N ASP A 191 -21.85 2.51 15.79
CA ASP A 191 -22.72 1.76 14.86
C ASP A 191 -23.27 0.48 15.52
N ALA A 192 -22.40 -0.26 16.22
CA ALA A 192 -22.75 -1.52 16.88
C ALA A 192 -23.64 -1.33 18.13
N VAL A 193 -23.49 -0.22 18.87
CA VAL A 193 -24.20 0.03 20.14
C VAL A 193 -25.48 0.84 19.95
N VAL A 194 -25.48 1.81 19.03
CA VAL A 194 -26.60 2.76 18.84
C VAL A 194 -27.66 2.21 17.87
N GLY A 195 -27.37 1.12 17.16
CA GLY A 195 -28.38 0.26 16.55
C GLY A 195 -28.75 0.47 15.06
N PRO A 196 -28.22 1.44 14.30
CA PRO A 196 -28.32 1.30 12.85
C PRO A 196 -27.19 0.35 12.49
N ASP A 197 -27.49 -0.93 12.25
CA ASP A 197 -26.54 -1.99 11.84
C ASP A 197 -26.00 -1.69 10.42
N LEU A 198 -25.50 -0.46 10.18
CA LEU A 198 -25.25 0.11 8.85
C LEU A 198 -24.03 -0.53 8.26
N PHE A 199 -22.94 -0.65 9.03
CA PHE A 199 -21.71 -1.18 8.47
C PHE A 199 -21.83 -2.68 8.21
N ARG A 200 -22.42 -3.42 9.14
CA ARG A 200 -22.75 -4.85 8.94
C ARG A 200 -23.78 -5.02 7.82
N GLY A 201 -24.79 -4.16 7.74
CA GLY A 201 -25.80 -4.14 6.70
C GLY A 201 -25.23 -3.84 5.31
N LEU A 202 -24.35 -2.86 5.20
CA LEU A 202 -23.57 -2.54 4.00
C LEU A 202 -22.70 -3.73 3.60
N SER A 203 -22.05 -4.38 4.57
CA SER A 203 -21.24 -5.57 4.31
C SER A 203 -22.11 -6.70 3.75
N ARG A 204 -23.26 -6.98 4.37
CA ARG A 204 -24.23 -7.97 3.85
C ARG A 204 -24.76 -7.59 2.47
N LEU A 205 -24.97 -6.30 2.17
CA LEU A 205 -25.45 -5.86 0.86
C LEU A 205 -24.40 -6.07 -0.22
N VAL A 206 -23.15 -5.68 0.06
CA VAL A 206 -22.01 -5.81 -0.86
C VAL A 206 -21.69 -7.27 -1.10
N PHE A 207 -21.60 -8.09 -0.05
CA PHE A 207 -21.21 -9.49 -0.20
C PHE A 207 -22.38 -10.45 -0.45
N GLY A 208 -23.61 -10.07 -0.12
CA GLY A 208 -24.81 -10.89 -0.32
C GLY A 208 -25.47 -10.73 -1.69
N ARG A 209 -25.08 -9.71 -2.47
CA ARG A 209 -25.57 -9.49 -3.84
C ARG A 209 -24.38 -9.30 -4.79
N PRO A 210 -23.83 -10.38 -5.38
CA PRO A 210 -22.51 -10.34 -6.04
C PRO A 210 -22.46 -9.37 -7.22
N SER A 211 -23.53 -9.22 -7.98
CA SER A 211 -23.58 -8.28 -9.11
C SER A 211 -23.47 -6.82 -8.67
N VAL A 212 -24.31 -6.41 -7.72
CA VAL A 212 -24.32 -5.05 -7.16
C VAL A 212 -23.03 -4.79 -6.37
N GLY A 213 -22.63 -5.75 -5.54
CA GLY A 213 -21.40 -5.69 -4.76
C GLY A 213 -20.16 -5.49 -5.61
N LEU A 214 -20.07 -6.15 -6.76
CA LEU A 214 -18.94 -6.03 -7.67
C LEU A 214 -18.85 -4.62 -8.28
N VAL A 215 -19.99 -4.05 -8.70
CA VAL A 215 -20.03 -2.68 -9.21
C VAL A 215 -19.60 -1.68 -8.13
N VAL A 216 -20.10 -1.84 -6.91
CA VAL A 216 -19.71 -1.01 -5.76
C VAL A 216 -18.21 -1.15 -5.47
N ALA A 217 -17.69 -2.37 -5.41
CA ALA A 217 -16.28 -2.63 -5.14
C ALA A 217 -15.37 -2.03 -6.23
N ILE A 218 -15.72 -2.17 -7.51
CA ILE A 218 -14.99 -1.55 -8.62
C ILE A 218 -15.03 -0.02 -8.51
N GLY A 219 -16.18 0.57 -8.19
CA GLY A 219 -16.33 2.01 -8.02
C GLY A 219 -15.46 2.56 -6.87
N VAL A 220 -15.47 1.90 -5.71
CA VAL A 220 -14.67 2.29 -4.54
C VAL A 220 -13.17 2.09 -4.81
N VAL A 221 -12.77 1.00 -5.46
CA VAL A 221 -11.37 0.76 -5.85
C VAL A 221 -10.92 1.77 -6.88
N GLY A 222 -11.71 2.01 -7.92
CA GLY A 222 -11.40 2.95 -9.00
C GLY A 222 -11.23 4.37 -8.48
N SER A 223 -12.13 4.83 -7.62
CA SER A 223 -12.05 6.16 -6.99
C SER A 223 -10.82 6.28 -6.07
N THR A 224 -10.55 5.28 -5.23
CA THR A 224 -9.35 5.27 -4.36
C THR A 224 -8.06 5.24 -5.18
N HIS A 225 -8.01 4.45 -6.26
CA HIS A 225 -6.88 4.39 -7.17
C HIS A 225 -6.63 5.73 -7.87
N ALA A 226 -7.69 6.36 -8.38
CA ALA A 226 -7.60 7.67 -9.02
C ALA A 226 -7.14 8.75 -8.02
N ALA A 227 -7.68 8.75 -6.80
CA ALA A 227 -7.27 9.66 -5.73
C ALA A 227 -5.78 9.48 -5.39
N LEU A 228 -5.32 8.24 -5.21
CA LEU A 228 -3.91 7.93 -4.94
C LEU A 228 -3.00 8.46 -6.05
N LEU A 229 -3.30 8.16 -7.32
CA LEU A 229 -2.50 8.65 -8.44
C LEU A 229 -2.49 10.18 -8.52
N ARG A 230 -3.63 10.83 -8.28
CA ARG A 230 -3.73 12.29 -8.24
C ARG A 230 -2.82 12.88 -7.17
N VAL A 231 -2.90 12.39 -5.94
CA VAL A 231 -2.09 12.87 -4.82
C VAL A 231 -0.60 12.62 -5.08
N MET A 232 -0.22 11.43 -5.55
CA MET A 232 1.19 11.14 -5.86
C MET A 232 1.75 12.04 -6.96
N ARG A 233 0.98 12.36 -8.01
CA ARG A 233 1.39 13.31 -9.06
C ARG A 233 1.66 14.69 -8.48
N THR A 234 0.73 15.22 -7.68
CA THR A 234 0.88 16.55 -7.07
C THR A 234 2.12 16.64 -6.18
N ARG A 235 2.41 15.60 -5.39
CA ARG A 235 3.61 15.55 -4.53
C ARG A 235 4.91 15.49 -5.35
N LEU A 236 4.97 14.65 -6.38
CA LEU A 236 6.15 14.57 -7.26
C LEU A 236 6.42 15.89 -7.99
N GLU A 237 5.38 16.59 -8.45
CA GLU A 237 5.52 17.88 -9.12
C GLU A 237 6.04 18.96 -8.18
N VAL A 238 5.55 18.98 -6.93
CA VAL A 238 6.05 19.88 -5.89
C VAL A 238 7.53 19.60 -5.62
N ASP A 239 7.91 18.34 -5.40
CA ASP A 239 9.31 17.97 -5.13
C ASP A 239 10.24 18.35 -6.28
N ARG A 240 9.80 18.19 -7.53
CA ARG A 240 10.58 18.63 -8.71
C ARG A 240 10.74 20.13 -8.80
N ARG A 241 9.68 20.90 -8.51
CA ARG A 241 9.74 22.38 -8.49
C ARG A 241 10.67 22.85 -7.38
N THR A 242 10.58 22.25 -6.20
CA THR A 242 11.46 22.55 -5.06
C THR A 242 12.91 22.18 -5.37
N ALA A 243 13.16 21.01 -5.96
CA ALA A 243 14.50 20.61 -6.39
C ALA A 243 15.07 21.52 -7.48
N ALA A 244 14.26 21.96 -8.45
CA ALA A 244 14.68 22.92 -9.48
C ALA A 244 15.00 24.30 -8.89
N GLN A 245 14.24 24.75 -7.88
CA GLN A 245 14.49 26.00 -7.16
C GLN A 245 15.74 25.94 -6.27
N ILE A 246 16.02 24.79 -5.65
CA ILE A 246 17.16 24.60 -4.72
C ILE A 246 18.46 24.21 -5.45
N GLY A 247 18.36 23.54 -6.61
CA GLY A 247 19.47 23.04 -7.41
C GLY A 247 20.04 24.06 -8.40
N GLY A 248 19.31 25.12 -8.73
CA GLY A 248 19.84 26.26 -9.46
C GLY A 248 20.66 27.16 -8.53
N PRO A 249 21.88 27.62 -8.91
CA PRO A 249 22.53 28.69 -8.16
C PRO A 249 21.58 29.89 -8.13
N SER A 250 21.36 30.48 -6.94
CA SER A 250 20.56 31.71 -6.82
C SER A 250 21.08 32.73 -7.84
N ARG A 251 20.22 33.62 -8.37
CA ARG A 251 20.66 34.62 -9.38
C ARG A 251 21.93 35.36 -8.95
N ARG A 252 22.09 35.62 -7.65
CA ARG A 252 23.29 36.19 -7.02
C ARG A 252 24.48 35.22 -6.98
N ALA A 253 24.28 33.96 -6.60
CA ALA A 253 25.37 32.97 -6.66
C ALA A 253 25.85 32.74 -8.09
N ALA A 254 24.94 32.68 -9.07
CA ALA A 254 25.27 32.54 -10.49
C ALA A 254 26.02 33.75 -11.06
N SER A 255 25.73 34.96 -10.58
CA SER A 255 26.51 36.16 -10.94
C SER A 255 27.89 36.17 -10.27
N VAL A 256 28.00 35.72 -9.01
CA VAL A 256 29.29 35.60 -8.30
C VAL A 256 30.19 34.57 -8.99
N TYR A 257 29.68 33.39 -9.34
CA TYR A 257 30.47 32.38 -10.07
C TYR A 257 30.92 32.90 -11.45
N ARG A 258 30.05 33.58 -12.20
CA ARG A 258 30.43 34.19 -13.49
C ARG A 258 31.43 35.33 -13.37
N TRP A 259 31.38 36.07 -12.27
CA TRP A 259 32.38 37.10 -11.98
C TRP A 259 33.74 36.44 -11.70
N ILE A 260 33.79 35.47 -10.77
CA ILE A 260 34.99 34.68 -10.43
C ILE A 260 35.62 34.05 -11.69
N GLU A 261 34.81 33.45 -12.56
CA GLU A 261 35.25 32.84 -13.83
C GLU A 261 35.90 33.86 -14.79
N ARG A 262 35.53 35.15 -14.71
CA ARG A 262 35.99 36.21 -15.62
C ARG A 262 37.10 37.10 -15.06
N THR A 263 37.15 37.32 -13.74
CA THR A 263 38.10 38.25 -13.13
C THR A 263 39.38 37.60 -12.61
N LEU A 264 39.36 36.30 -12.30
CA LEU A 264 40.54 35.63 -11.74
C LEU A 264 41.36 34.92 -12.84
N PRO A 265 42.71 34.95 -12.76
CA PRO A 265 43.60 34.26 -13.72
C PRO A 265 43.35 32.74 -13.82
N ALA A 266 42.86 32.12 -12.75
CA ALA A 266 42.43 30.72 -12.69
C ALA A 266 40.93 30.59 -12.34
N GLY A 267 40.12 31.57 -12.75
CA GLY A 267 38.71 31.70 -12.40
C GLY A 267 37.83 30.45 -12.60
N PRO A 268 37.94 29.72 -13.73
CA PRO A 268 37.18 28.49 -13.94
C PRO A 268 37.48 27.41 -12.90
N LEU A 269 38.73 27.32 -12.47
CA LEU A 269 39.22 26.32 -11.51
C LEU A 269 38.77 26.67 -10.08
N VAL A 270 38.88 27.95 -9.72
CA VAL A 270 38.40 28.48 -8.43
C VAL A 270 36.88 28.35 -8.30
N ALA A 271 36.12 28.60 -9.37
CA ALA A 271 34.68 28.42 -9.38
C ALA A 271 34.27 26.94 -9.22
N LEU A 272 35.05 26.02 -9.78
CA LEU A 272 34.87 24.57 -9.64
C LEU A 272 35.08 24.10 -8.19
N GLU A 273 36.18 24.52 -7.56
CA GLU A 273 36.48 24.22 -6.15
C GLU A 273 35.40 24.76 -5.21
N LEU A 274 34.97 26.01 -5.41
CA LEU A 274 33.87 26.59 -4.62
C LEU A 274 32.54 25.83 -4.81
N ARG A 275 32.25 25.35 -6.03
CA ARG A 275 31.07 24.50 -6.26
C ARG A 275 31.21 23.16 -5.55
N GLN A 276 32.40 22.57 -5.52
CA GLN A 276 32.64 21.35 -4.75
C GLN A 276 32.45 21.58 -3.26
N VAL A 277 33.08 22.60 -2.67
CA VAL A 277 32.96 22.93 -1.24
C VAL A 277 31.50 23.14 -0.82
N VAL A 278 30.71 23.87 -1.62
CA VAL A 278 29.28 24.09 -1.35
C VAL A 278 28.49 22.78 -1.45
N ARG A 279 28.82 21.91 -2.41
CA ARG A 279 28.18 20.60 -2.58
C ARG A 279 28.49 19.67 -1.40
N THR A 280 29.73 19.65 -0.93
CA THR A 280 30.17 18.81 0.19
C THR A 280 29.62 19.32 1.53
N ARG A 281 29.47 20.64 1.71
CA ARG A 281 28.81 21.22 2.90
C ARG A 281 27.31 20.96 2.97
N ARG A 282 26.63 20.68 1.85
CA ARG A 282 25.21 20.24 1.84
C ARG A 282 25.03 18.75 2.11
N LEU A 283 26.12 17.98 2.12
CA LEU A 283 26.11 16.53 2.36
C LEU A 283 26.51 16.17 3.81
N ARG A 284 26.93 17.15 4.62
CA ARG A 284 27.02 17.06 6.09
C ARG A 284 25.78 17.68 6.69
#